data_AF-A0A354I3V0-F1
#
_entry.id   AF-A0A354I3V0-F1
#
_cell.length_a   1.000
_cell.length_b   1.000
_cell.length_c   1.000
_cell.angle_alpha   90.00
_cell.angle_beta   90.00
_cell.angle_gamma   90.00
#
_symmetry.space_group_name_H-M   'P 1'
#
loop_
_entity.id
_entity.type
_entity.pdbx_description
1 polymer ?
#
loop_
_entity_poly.entity_id
_entity_poly.type
_entity_poly.pdbx_seq_one_letter_code
_entity_poly.pdbx_strand_id
1 'polypeptide(L)'
;MEIQARKNKVIIFGATDTGKRIYEEIKHENQIVAFVDEDCDKWNTKIDGIEVKAPEEILTIQFDYIYIGVLTYYRQVRALLKDIGVPEEKMIGRYVEIPTYARIECLKSIRTLLEEDGVKEGAVAELGVYRGDFAKEINRVFFDRIFYLFDTFKGFTAEDCGMEIEKGFTDRNRTGYFSNTTEQVVMDKMEYPTMCRICKGIFPDSASQIEEVFCFANLDADLYAPTQAGLEFFYPRMVKGGIILVHDYFSKAFHGVRDAVKEYCDKYQIKYLPIGDTLSVAIRK
;
A
#
# COMPACT_ATOMS: atom_id res chain seq x y z
N MET A 1 34.06 3.13 31.70
CA MET A 1 34.20 3.15 30.23
C MET A 1 33.05 2.34 29.67
N GLU A 2 31.98 2.99 29.25
CA GLU A 2 30.96 2.32 28.45
C GLU A 2 31.59 1.94 27.11
N ILE A 3 31.66 0.64 26.82
CA ILE A 3 32.00 0.16 25.49
C ILE A 3 30.80 0.53 24.63
N GLN A 4 30.88 1.68 23.95
CA GLN A 4 29.85 2.08 23.00
C GLN A 4 29.90 1.07 21.86
N ALA A 5 28.93 0.16 21.83
CA ALA A 5 28.86 -0.89 20.82
C ALA A 5 28.94 -0.25 19.43
N ARG A 6 29.82 -0.78 18.58
CA ARG A 6 29.97 -0.29 17.20
C ARG A 6 28.61 -0.37 16.52
N LYS A 7 28.09 0.77 16.05
CA LYS A 7 26.87 0.79 15.24
C LYS A 7 27.11 0.05 13.92
N ASN A 8 26.14 -0.76 13.51
CA ASN A 8 26.19 -1.39 12.20
C ASN A 8 26.13 -0.31 11.10
N LYS A 9 26.91 -0.50 10.04
CA LYS A 9 26.83 0.29 8.81
C LYS A 9 25.70 -0.26 7.96
N VAL A 10 24.71 0.56 7.66
CA VAL A 10 23.48 0.13 6.99
C VAL A 10 23.23 0.94 5.73
N ILE A 11 22.85 0.24 4.66
CA ILE A 11 22.28 0.83 3.45
C ILE A 11 20.75 0.69 3.52
N ILE A 12 20.02 1.70 3.06
CA ILE A 12 18.57 1.61 2.85
C ILE A 12 18.31 1.62 1.34
N PHE A 13 17.77 0.52 0.80
CA PHE A 13 17.36 0.42 -0.59
C PHE A 13 15.90 0.92 -0.73
N GLY A 14 15.71 2.00 -1.47
CA GLY A 14 14.49 2.78 -1.58
C GLY A 14 14.69 4.17 -0.94
N ALA A 15 14.71 5.21 -1.76
CA ALA A 15 14.81 6.62 -1.34
C ALA A 15 13.43 7.33 -1.34
N THR A 16 12.36 6.53 -1.28
CA THR A 16 10.97 6.99 -1.16
C THR A 16 10.51 6.93 0.31
N ASP A 17 9.21 7.08 0.55
CA ASP A 17 8.69 7.25 1.91
C ASP A 17 8.81 5.99 2.78
N THR A 18 8.79 4.80 2.17
CA THR A 18 9.07 3.55 2.90
C THR A 18 10.51 3.54 3.42
N GLY A 19 11.49 3.91 2.60
CA GLY A 19 12.89 4.02 3.03
C GLY A 19 13.11 5.10 4.09
N LYS A 20 12.48 6.27 3.95
CA LYS A 20 12.53 7.33 4.97
C LYS A 20 11.92 6.90 6.30
N ARG A 21 10.83 6.12 6.28
CA ARG A 21 10.22 5.56 7.49
C ARG A 21 11.17 4.60 8.19
N ILE A 22 11.83 3.72 7.43
CA ILE A 22 12.86 2.82 7.97
C ILE A 22 13.98 3.65 8.60
N TYR A 23 14.49 4.67 7.89
CA TYR A 23 15.52 5.57 8.41
C TYR A 23 15.16 6.16 9.77
N GLU A 24 13.97 6.75 9.91
CA GLU A 24 13.52 7.34 11.17
C GLU A 24 13.51 6.33 12.33
N GLU A 25 13.19 5.07 12.05
CA GLU A 25 13.13 4.02 13.07
C GLU A 25 14.53 3.52 13.48
N ILE A 26 15.47 3.44 12.54
CA ILE A 26 16.76 2.76 12.79
C ILE A 26 17.95 3.70 12.97
N LYS A 27 17.81 5.01 12.68
CA LYS A 27 18.93 5.99 12.68
C LYS A 27 19.63 6.16 14.03
N HIS A 28 18.94 5.88 15.14
CA HIS A 28 19.52 6.00 16.48
C HIS A 28 20.40 4.79 16.84
N GLU A 29 20.13 3.62 16.27
CA GLU A 29 20.82 2.36 16.57
C GLU A 29 21.90 2.02 15.54
N ASN A 30 21.79 2.55 14.32
CA ASN A 30 22.65 2.21 13.19
C ASN A 30 23.35 3.43 12.60
N GLN A 31 24.46 3.21 11.91
CA GLN A 31 25.11 4.21 11.07
C GLN A 31 24.60 4.03 9.64
N ILE A 32 23.74 4.93 9.17
CA ILE A 32 23.20 4.85 7.82
C ILE A 32 24.22 5.46 6.87
N VAL A 33 24.78 4.65 5.97
CA VAL A 33 25.91 5.03 5.12
C VAL A 33 25.50 5.49 3.72
N ALA A 34 24.36 5.02 3.23
CA ALA A 34 23.79 5.43 1.95
C ALA A 34 22.29 5.08 1.88
N PHE A 35 21.56 5.87 1.11
CA PHE A 35 20.35 5.39 0.44
C PHE A 35 20.73 4.87 -0.95
N VAL A 36 19.95 3.94 -1.48
CA VAL A 36 20.10 3.45 -2.86
C VAL A 36 18.72 3.46 -3.50
N ASP A 37 18.60 3.88 -4.75
CA ASP A 37 17.32 3.85 -5.48
C ASP A 37 17.58 3.57 -6.96
N GLU A 38 16.65 2.89 -7.64
CA GLU A 38 16.77 2.61 -9.08
C GLU A 38 16.44 3.87 -9.93
N ASP A 39 15.76 4.85 -9.34
CA ASP A 39 15.45 6.13 -9.96
C ASP A 39 16.70 7.02 -10.05
N CYS A 40 17.26 7.15 -11.26
CA CYS A 40 18.48 7.91 -11.50
C CYS A 40 18.33 9.41 -11.24
N ASP A 41 17.10 9.95 -11.27
CA ASP A 41 16.84 11.35 -10.93
C ASP A 41 17.11 11.64 -9.44
N LYS A 42 17.12 10.60 -8.60
CA LYS A 42 17.44 10.73 -7.17
C LYS A 42 18.92 10.59 -6.88
N TRP A 43 19.74 10.11 -7.80
CA TRP A 43 21.16 9.86 -7.52
C TRP A 43 21.91 11.17 -7.20
N ASN A 44 22.88 11.10 -6.29
CA ASN A 44 23.63 12.24 -5.75
C ASN A 44 22.79 13.28 -4.99
N THR A 45 21.48 13.07 -4.82
CA THR A 45 20.66 13.84 -3.89
C THR A 45 20.91 13.38 -2.45
N LYS A 46 20.32 14.07 -1.46
CA LYS A 46 20.48 13.74 -0.04
C LYS A 46 19.16 13.61 0.69
N ILE A 47 19.08 12.60 1.56
CA ILE A 47 18.02 12.43 2.56
C ILE A 47 18.68 12.57 3.92
N ASP A 48 18.29 13.60 4.68
CA ASP A 48 18.89 13.92 6.00
C ASP A 48 20.43 13.91 6.01
N GLY A 49 21.02 14.48 4.93
CA GLY A 49 22.46 14.58 4.74
C GLY A 49 23.15 13.34 4.18
N ILE A 50 22.41 12.23 4.00
CA ILE A 50 22.91 10.96 3.47
C ILE A 50 22.67 10.90 1.98
N GLU A 51 23.70 10.55 1.22
CA GLU A 51 23.64 10.47 -0.25
C GLU A 51 22.77 9.30 -0.73
N VAL A 52 22.01 9.55 -1.80
CA VAL A 52 21.31 8.52 -2.58
C VAL A 52 22.21 8.07 -3.73
N LYS A 53 22.48 6.77 -3.82
CA LYS A 53 23.41 6.16 -4.76
C LYS A 53 22.73 5.22 -5.74
N ALA A 54 23.42 4.89 -6.83
CA ALA A 54 22.98 3.87 -7.77
C ALA A 54 23.14 2.45 -7.18
N PRO A 55 22.30 1.47 -7.58
CA PRO A 55 22.43 0.08 -7.12
C PRO A 55 23.80 -0.54 -7.35
N GLU A 56 24.48 -0.19 -8.44
CA GLU A 56 25.80 -0.70 -8.80
C GLU A 56 26.89 -0.25 -7.82
N GLU A 57 26.67 0.86 -7.12
CA GLU A 57 27.61 1.37 -6.12
C GLU A 57 27.55 0.58 -4.80
N ILE A 58 26.54 -0.27 -4.57
CA ILE A 58 26.36 -1.01 -3.31
C ILE A 58 27.64 -1.74 -2.88
N LEU A 59 28.28 -2.47 -3.80
CA LEU A 59 29.48 -3.26 -3.50
C LEU A 59 30.72 -2.40 -3.21
N THR A 60 30.70 -1.12 -3.59
CA THR A 60 31.80 -0.18 -3.30
C THR A 60 31.72 0.38 -1.89
N ILE A 61 30.58 0.22 -1.22
CA ILE A 61 30.29 0.75 0.10
C ILE A 61 30.57 -0.33 1.15
N GLN A 62 31.21 0.03 2.26
CA GLN A 62 31.34 -0.90 3.38
C GLN A 62 30.04 -0.92 4.20
N PHE A 63 29.32 -2.04 4.20
CA PHE A 63 28.08 -2.23 4.95
C PHE A 63 27.98 -3.60 5.64
N ASP A 64 27.22 -3.62 6.74
CA ASP A 64 26.86 -4.81 7.50
C ASP A 64 25.51 -5.36 7.01
N TYR A 65 24.51 -4.50 6.79
CA TYR A 65 23.16 -4.88 6.33
C TYR A 65 22.59 -3.92 5.27
N ILE A 66 21.66 -4.42 4.46
CA ILE A 66 20.83 -3.63 3.53
C ILE A 66 19.36 -3.79 3.93
N TYR A 67 18.70 -2.69 4.26
CA TYR A 67 17.27 -2.66 4.57
C TYR A 67 16.51 -2.34 3.29
N ILE A 68 15.57 -3.20 2.91
CA ILE A 68 14.80 -3.01 1.68
C ILE A 68 13.52 -2.25 2.03
N GLY A 69 13.50 -0.97 1.69
CA GLY A 69 12.40 -0.03 1.87
C GLY A 69 11.61 0.22 0.58
N VAL A 70 11.27 -0.85 -0.13
CA VAL A 70 10.46 -0.81 -1.35
C VAL A 70 9.30 -1.77 -1.22
N LEU A 71 8.07 -1.27 -1.30
CA LEU A 71 6.85 -2.06 -1.14
C LEU A 71 6.46 -2.79 -2.44
N THR A 72 6.31 -2.06 -3.55
CA THR A 72 5.55 -2.56 -4.71
C THR A 72 6.30 -3.51 -5.64
N TYR A 73 7.62 -3.62 -5.52
CA TYR A 73 8.44 -4.54 -6.30
C TYR A 73 9.57 -5.12 -5.45
N TYR A 74 9.26 -5.35 -4.17
CA TYR A 74 10.15 -5.92 -3.16
C TYR A 74 10.90 -7.17 -3.67
N ARG A 75 10.20 -8.07 -4.37
CA ARG A 75 10.78 -9.32 -4.90
C ARG A 75 11.80 -9.05 -6.00
N GLN A 76 11.55 -8.07 -6.86
CA GLN A 76 12.46 -7.64 -7.91
C GLN A 76 13.70 -6.99 -7.30
N VAL A 77 13.55 -6.15 -6.29
CA VAL A 77 14.70 -5.58 -5.55
C VAL A 77 15.53 -6.68 -4.90
N ARG A 78 14.91 -7.67 -4.23
CA ARG A 78 15.65 -8.81 -3.68
C ARG A 78 16.42 -9.58 -4.75
N ALA A 79 15.80 -9.83 -5.90
CA ALA A 79 16.45 -10.51 -7.01
C ALA A 79 17.64 -9.70 -7.55
N LEU A 80 17.44 -8.39 -7.77
CA LEU A 80 18.50 -7.46 -8.18
C LEU A 80 19.68 -7.48 -7.19
N LEU A 81 19.41 -7.38 -5.89
CA LEU A 81 20.44 -7.41 -4.85
C LEU A 81 21.23 -8.73 -4.88
N LYS A 82 20.53 -9.85 -5.12
CA LYS A 82 21.17 -11.16 -5.27
C LYS A 82 22.04 -11.23 -6.52
N ASP A 83 21.56 -10.70 -7.64
CA ASP A 83 22.26 -10.70 -8.93
C ASP A 83 23.53 -9.84 -8.91
N ILE A 84 23.52 -8.71 -8.20
CA ILE A 84 24.72 -7.89 -7.98
C ILE A 84 25.64 -8.44 -6.88
N GLY A 85 25.32 -9.60 -6.29
CA GLY A 85 26.22 -10.31 -5.36
C GLY A 85 26.08 -9.92 -3.87
N VAL A 86 24.98 -9.31 -3.45
CA VAL A 86 24.71 -9.09 -2.02
C VAL A 86 24.28 -10.41 -1.36
N PRO A 87 24.92 -10.84 -0.25
CA PRO A 87 24.52 -12.05 0.47
C PRO A 87 23.12 -11.92 1.09
N GLU A 88 22.32 -12.98 1.02
CA GLU A 88 20.92 -12.97 1.47
C GLU A 88 20.79 -12.70 2.98
N GLU A 89 21.72 -13.19 3.79
CA GLU A 89 21.79 -12.97 5.24
C GLU A 89 22.02 -11.49 5.62
N LYS A 90 22.44 -10.65 4.67
CA LYS A 90 22.59 -9.20 4.88
C LYS A 90 21.33 -8.42 4.51
N MET A 91 20.34 -9.04 3.87
CA MET A 91 19.13 -8.38 3.39
C MET A 91 18.04 -8.37 4.48
N ILE A 92 17.60 -7.19 4.89
CA ILE A 92 16.58 -7.00 5.91
C ILE A 92 15.28 -6.52 5.25
N GLY A 93 14.35 -7.47 5.08
CA GLY A 93 13.02 -7.24 4.49
C GLY A 93 11.90 -6.96 5.48
N ARG A 94 12.16 -7.13 6.78
CA ARG A 94 11.11 -7.21 7.83
C ARG A 94 10.13 -6.03 7.85
N TYR A 95 10.58 -4.84 7.43
CA TYR A 95 9.78 -3.61 7.38
C TYR A 95 8.73 -3.57 6.27
N VAL A 96 8.86 -4.46 5.30
CA VAL A 96 7.91 -4.64 4.20
C VAL A 96 7.17 -5.97 4.38
N GLU A 97 7.91 -7.04 4.69
CA GLU A 97 7.39 -8.39 4.81
C GLU A 97 6.41 -8.52 5.98
N ILE A 98 6.75 -8.05 7.18
CA ILE A 98 5.89 -8.22 8.37
C ILE A 98 4.55 -7.48 8.18
N PRO A 99 4.52 -6.18 7.81
CA PRO A 99 3.27 -5.50 7.47
C PRO A 99 2.43 -6.22 6.42
N THR A 100 3.08 -6.70 5.34
CA THR A 100 2.40 -7.39 4.24
C THR A 100 1.76 -8.69 4.71
N TYR A 101 2.47 -9.51 5.48
CA TYR A 101 1.93 -10.74 6.05
C TYR A 101 0.82 -10.45 7.05
N ALA A 102 0.99 -9.45 7.93
CA ALA A 102 -0.05 -9.04 8.87
C ALA A 102 -1.36 -8.65 8.17
N ARG A 103 -1.26 -7.91 7.05
CA ARG A 103 -2.41 -7.54 6.22
C ARG A 103 -3.12 -8.75 5.61
N ILE A 104 -2.36 -9.71 5.07
CA ILE A 104 -2.90 -10.95 4.49
C ILE A 104 -3.56 -11.83 5.58
N GLU A 105 -2.95 -11.94 6.75
CA GLU A 105 -3.55 -12.69 7.87
C GLU A 105 -4.81 -11.99 8.41
N CYS A 106 -4.84 -10.65 8.42
CA CYS A 106 -6.04 -9.88 8.73
C CYS A 106 -7.16 -10.18 7.72
N LEU A 107 -6.88 -10.21 6.42
CA LEU A 107 -7.85 -10.56 5.37
C LEU A 107 -8.44 -11.97 5.57
N LYS A 108 -7.62 -12.97 5.89
CA LYS A 108 -8.08 -14.33 6.20
C LYS A 108 -8.94 -14.36 7.47
N SER A 109 -8.54 -13.60 8.49
CA SER A 109 -9.28 -13.49 9.75
C SER A 109 -10.64 -12.81 9.53
N ILE A 110 -10.71 -11.80 8.66
CA ILE A 110 -11.95 -11.14 8.24
C ILE A 110 -12.87 -12.15 7.55
N ARG A 111 -12.35 -12.98 6.63
CA ARG A 111 -13.17 -14.03 5.99
C ARG A 111 -13.74 -15.00 7.02
N THR A 112 -12.92 -15.46 7.95
CA THR A 112 -13.35 -16.38 9.02
C THR A 112 -14.43 -15.73 9.89
N LEU A 113 -14.23 -14.47 10.29
CA LEU A 113 -15.21 -13.72 11.09
C LEU A 113 -16.55 -13.55 10.37
N LEU A 114 -16.53 -13.23 9.07
CA LEU A 114 -17.75 -13.10 8.27
C LEU A 114 -18.51 -14.45 8.19
N GLU A 115 -17.80 -15.57 8.09
CA GLU A 115 -18.41 -16.91 8.11
C GLU A 115 -19.03 -17.24 9.47
N GLU A 116 -18.33 -16.96 10.57
CA GLU A 116 -18.81 -17.16 11.94
C GLU A 116 -20.05 -16.32 12.27
N ASP A 117 -20.10 -15.09 11.73
CA ASP A 117 -21.26 -14.21 11.83
C ASP A 117 -22.43 -14.64 10.92
N GLY A 118 -22.23 -15.64 10.06
CA GLY A 118 -23.24 -16.14 9.14
C GLY A 118 -23.48 -15.25 7.91
N VAL A 119 -22.51 -14.43 7.52
CA VAL A 119 -22.58 -13.59 6.30
C VAL A 119 -22.40 -14.45 5.05
N LYS A 120 -23.52 -14.89 4.47
CA LYS A 120 -23.54 -15.80 3.30
C LYS A 120 -23.52 -15.09 1.94
N GLU A 121 -23.88 -13.81 1.90
CA GLU A 121 -24.06 -13.04 0.66
C GLU A 121 -23.23 -11.75 0.69
N GLY A 122 -23.09 -11.14 -0.50
CA GLY A 122 -22.36 -9.90 -0.71
C GLY A 122 -21.07 -10.12 -1.49
N ALA A 123 -20.86 -9.30 -2.51
CA ALA A 123 -19.64 -9.27 -3.29
C ALA A 123 -18.45 -8.74 -2.48
N VAL A 124 -17.26 -8.83 -3.07
CA VAL A 124 -16.05 -8.19 -2.57
C VAL A 124 -15.55 -7.15 -3.55
N ALA A 125 -14.84 -6.14 -3.06
CA ALA A 125 -14.33 -5.06 -3.90
C ALA A 125 -12.93 -4.59 -3.49
N GLU A 126 -12.19 -4.06 -4.46
CA GLU A 126 -10.98 -3.27 -4.23
C GLU A 126 -11.05 -1.99 -5.07
N LEU A 127 -10.84 -0.84 -4.43
CA LEU A 127 -10.74 0.48 -5.05
C LEU A 127 -9.30 0.94 -5.01
N GLY A 128 -8.67 1.05 -6.18
CA GLY A 128 -7.22 1.20 -6.31
C GLY A 128 -6.55 -0.17 -6.31
N VAL A 129 -6.29 -0.70 -7.51
CA VAL A 129 -5.83 -2.08 -7.73
C VAL A 129 -4.36 -2.09 -8.15
N TYR A 130 -3.93 -1.08 -8.91
CA TYR A 130 -2.62 -0.96 -9.52
C TYR A 130 -2.18 -2.27 -10.21
N ARG A 131 -1.19 -2.98 -9.67
CA ARG A 131 -0.67 -4.23 -10.25
C ARG A 131 -1.30 -5.49 -9.63
N GLY A 132 -2.33 -5.34 -8.80
CA GLY A 132 -3.14 -6.44 -8.27
C GLY A 132 -2.43 -7.34 -7.24
N ASP A 133 -1.44 -6.82 -6.51
CA ASP A 133 -0.71 -7.63 -5.53
C ASP A 133 -1.50 -7.94 -4.27
N PHE A 134 -2.40 -7.06 -3.84
CA PHE A 134 -3.36 -7.38 -2.78
C PHE A 134 -4.66 -7.98 -3.36
N ALA A 135 -5.11 -7.50 -4.53
CA ALA A 135 -6.20 -8.11 -5.31
C ALA A 135 -6.11 -9.63 -5.41
N LYS A 136 -4.93 -10.18 -5.76
CA LYS A 136 -4.77 -11.64 -5.90
C LYS A 136 -5.02 -12.39 -4.59
N GLU A 137 -4.68 -11.78 -3.45
CA GLU A 137 -4.90 -12.36 -2.13
C GLU A 137 -6.38 -12.28 -1.75
N ILE A 138 -7.06 -11.17 -2.07
CA ILE A 138 -8.52 -11.03 -1.92
C ILE A 138 -9.23 -12.08 -2.77
N ASN A 139 -8.85 -12.22 -4.05
CA ASN A 139 -9.43 -13.21 -4.97
C ASN A 139 -9.26 -14.65 -4.48
N ARG A 140 -8.10 -14.98 -3.89
CA ARG A 140 -7.87 -16.30 -3.30
C ARG A 140 -8.69 -16.54 -2.03
N VAL A 141 -8.74 -15.57 -1.11
CA VAL A 141 -9.45 -15.71 0.17
C VAL A 141 -10.97 -15.72 -0.03
N PHE A 142 -11.48 -14.89 -0.94
CA PHE A 142 -12.89 -14.78 -1.31
C PHE A 142 -13.17 -15.43 -2.67
N PHE A 143 -12.62 -16.63 -2.89
CA PHE A 143 -12.73 -17.38 -4.15
C PHE A 143 -14.19 -17.66 -4.58
N ASP A 144 -15.13 -17.62 -3.63
CA ASP A 144 -16.55 -17.92 -3.80
C ASP A 144 -17.42 -16.65 -3.89
N ARG A 145 -16.83 -15.46 -4.04
CA ARG A 145 -17.55 -14.17 -4.17
C ARG A 145 -17.19 -13.47 -5.47
N ILE A 146 -18.16 -12.75 -6.04
CA ILE A 146 -17.89 -11.83 -7.16
C ILE A 146 -16.94 -10.74 -6.64
N PHE A 147 -15.85 -10.49 -7.37
CA PHE A 147 -14.82 -9.54 -6.98
C PHE A 147 -14.75 -8.36 -7.96
N TYR A 148 -15.11 -7.17 -7.50
CA TYR A 148 -15.05 -5.94 -8.28
C TYR A 148 -13.71 -5.23 -8.10
N LEU A 149 -13.05 -4.92 -9.21
CA LEU A 149 -11.71 -4.32 -9.28
C LEU A 149 -11.82 -2.92 -9.90
N PHE A 150 -11.85 -1.88 -9.08
CA PHE A 150 -11.99 -0.49 -9.52
C PHE A 150 -10.62 0.17 -9.66
N ASP A 151 -10.27 0.57 -10.87
CA ASP A 151 -9.03 1.30 -11.13
C ASP A 151 -9.15 2.13 -12.41
N THR A 152 -8.38 3.21 -12.50
CA THR A 152 -8.30 4.02 -13.73
C THR A 152 -7.47 3.32 -14.80
N PHE A 153 -6.53 2.46 -14.39
CA PHE A 153 -5.41 1.90 -15.17
C PHE A 153 -4.60 2.99 -15.89
N LYS A 154 -4.63 4.21 -15.34
CA LYS A 154 -3.96 5.41 -15.83
C LYS A 154 -3.27 6.18 -14.70
N GLY A 155 -3.27 5.62 -13.48
CA GLY A 155 -2.74 6.28 -12.29
C GLY A 155 -3.65 7.39 -11.77
N PHE A 156 -3.09 8.24 -10.91
CA PHE A 156 -3.83 9.37 -10.33
C PHE A 156 -4.27 10.38 -11.38
N THR A 157 -5.49 10.90 -11.22
CA THR A 157 -6.04 11.94 -12.09
C THR A 157 -5.44 13.31 -11.73
N ALA A 158 -5.44 14.23 -12.70
CA ALA A 158 -5.01 15.61 -12.46
C ALA A 158 -5.94 16.35 -11.50
N GLU A 159 -7.23 16.00 -11.52
CA GLU A 159 -8.26 16.59 -10.67
C GLU A 159 -8.04 16.20 -9.19
N ASP A 160 -7.88 14.91 -8.91
CA ASP A 160 -7.63 14.42 -7.54
C ASP A 160 -6.30 14.99 -7.00
N CYS A 161 -5.25 15.01 -7.82
CA CYS A 161 -3.97 15.59 -7.44
C CYS A 161 -4.06 17.10 -7.18
N GLY A 162 -4.89 17.82 -7.97
CA GLY A 162 -5.15 19.24 -7.76
C GLY A 162 -5.82 19.49 -6.41
N MET A 163 -6.79 18.64 -6.04
CA MET A 163 -7.49 18.73 -4.75
C MET A 163 -6.54 18.46 -3.56
N GLU A 164 -5.63 17.50 -3.68
CA GLU A 164 -4.63 17.23 -2.64
C GLU A 164 -3.74 18.45 -2.36
N ILE A 165 -3.37 19.20 -3.41
CA ILE A 165 -2.59 20.44 -3.29
C ILE A 165 -3.45 21.55 -2.68
N GLU A 166 -4.68 21.73 -3.14
CA GLU A 166 -5.60 22.75 -2.63
C GLU A 166 -5.89 22.56 -1.13
N LYS A 167 -6.09 21.31 -0.69
CA LYS A 167 -6.29 20.96 0.71
C LYS A 167 -5.00 20.96 1.54
N GLY A 168 -3.84 21.13 0.91
CA GLY A 168 -2.55 21.20 1.59
C GLY A 168 -2.03 19.84 2.09
N PHE A 169 -2.50 18.73 1.52
CA PHE A 169 -2.03 17.38 1.87
C PHE A 169 -0.65 17.07 1.28
N THR A 170 -0.32 17.71 0.16
CA THR A 170 0.97 17.59 -0.54
C THR A 170 1.28 18.89 -1.28
N ASP A 171 2.56 19.17 -1.49
CA ASP A 171 3.07 20.23 -2.38
C ASP A 171 3.44 19.70 -3.77
N ARG A 172 3.42 18.37 -3.94
CA ARG A 172 3.82 17.69 -5.18
C ARG A 172 2.63 17.28 -6.01
N ASN A 173 2.64 17.62 -7.29
CA ASN A 173 1.74 17.03 -8.26
C ASN A 173 2.19 15.60 -8.59
N ARG A 174 1.31 14.62 -8.33
CA ARG A 174 1.56 13.18 -8.56
C ARG A 174 0.68 12.63 -9.69
N THR A 175 0.18 13.47 -10.60
CA THR A 175 -0.65 13.04 -11.74
C THR A 175 0.06 11.92 -12.50
N GLY A 176 -0.66 10.82 -12.76
CA GLY A 176 -0.12 9.65 -13.46
C GLY A 176 0.79 8.74 -12.62
N TYR A 177 1.00 9.01 -11.32
CA TYR A 177 1.60 8.01 -10.42
C TYR A 177 0.79 6.72 -10.48
N PHE A 178 1.49 5.59 -10.48
CA PHE A 178 0.91 4.23 -10.62
C PHE A 178 0.23 3.94 -11.97
N SER A 179 0.54 4.70 -13.02
CA SER A 179 0.03 4.44 -14.38
C SER A 179 0.64 3.24 -15.10
N ASN A 180 1.71 2.65 -14.55
CA ASN A 180 2.47 1.55 -15.14
C ASN A 180 1.83 0.17 -14.85
N THR A 181 0.56 0.00 -15.24
CA THR A 181 -0.21 -1.24 -15.12
C THR A 181 -1.28 -1.35 -16.21
N THR A 182 -1.88 -2.52 -16.37
CA THR A 182 -3.02 -2.76 -17.28
C THR A 182 -3.98 -3.77 -16.67
N GLU A 183 -5.21 -3.84 -17.19
CA GLU A 183 -6.18 -4.86 -16.81
C GLU A 183 -5.59 -6.27 -16.92
N GLN A 184 -4.84 -6.54 -18.00
CA GLN A 184 -4.24 -7.85 -18.25
C GLN A 184 -3.22 -8.22 -17.16
N VAL A 185 -2.34 -7.28 -16.78
CA VAL A 185 -1.33 -7.50 -15.71
C VAL A 185 -1.99 -7.88 -14.39
N VAL A 186 -3.14 -7.30 -14.08
CA VAL A 186 -3.93 -7.62 -12.89
C VAL A 186 -4.58 -8.99 -13.04
N MET A 187 -5.29 -9.22 -14.14
CA MET A 187 -6.05 -10.45 -14.37
C MET A 187 -5.18 -11.70 -14.45
N ASP A 188 -3.96 -11.59 -15.00
CA ASP A 188 -2.98 -12.68 -15.08
C ASP A 188 -2.50 -13.17 -13.69
N LYS A 189 -2.71 -12.39 -12.63
CA LYS A 189 -2.37 -12.76 -11.25
C LYS A 189 -3.52 -13.41 -10.49
N MET A 190 -4.76 -13.34 -11.00
CA MET A 190 -5.93 -13.85 -10.30
C MET A 190 -5.98 -15.38 -10.37
N GLU A 191 -6.19 -16.03 -9.23
CA GLU A 191 -6.35 -17.48 -9.16
C GLU A 191 -7.73 -17.92 -9.66
N TYR A 192 -8.76 -17.10 -9.42
CA TYR A 192 -10.14 -17.29 -9.85
C TYR A 192 -10.61 -16.10 -10.71
N PRO A 193 -10.03 -15.92 -11.92
CA PRO A 193 -10.31 -14.76 -12.76
C PRO A 193 -11.78 -14.67 -13.23
N THR A 194 -12.49 -15.80 -13.29
CA THR A 194 -13.92 -15.84 -13.65
C THR A 194 -14.83 -15.15 -12.63
N MET A 195 -14.34 -14.98 -11.40
CA MET A 195 -15.05 -14.25 -10.33
C MET A 195 -14.80 -12.76 -10.37
N CYS A 196 -13.78 -12.30 -11.11
CA CYS A 196 -13.38 -10.90 -11.13
C CYS A 196 -14.19 -10.09 -12.17
N ARG A 197 -14.47 -8.84 -11.85
CA ARG A 197 -15.12 -7.84 -12.71
C ARG A 197 -14.27 -6.57 -12.68
N ILE A 198 -13.65 -6.24 -13.81
CA ILE A 198 -12.87 -5.01 -13.94
C ILE A 198 -13.82 -3.83 -14.15
N CYS A 199 -13.72 -2.84 -13.28
CA CYS A 199 -14.46 -1.58 -13.31
C CYS A 199 -13.49 -0.45 -13.67
N LYS A 200 -13.14 -0.39 -14.95
CA LYS A 200 -12.19 0.61 -15.47
C LYS A 200 -12.83 1.99 -15.51
N GLY A 201 -12.17 2.97 -14.89
CA GLY A 201 -12.56 4.37 -14.97
C GLY A 201 -12.31 5.12 -13.67
N ILE A 202 -12.69 6.39 -13.66
CA ILE A 202 -12.62 7.24 -12.47
C ILE A 202 -13.75 6.82 -11.54
N PHE A 203 -13.45 6.68 -10.25
CA PHE A 203 -14.43 6.40 -9.21
C PHE A 203 -15.01 7.73 -8.69
N PRO A 204 -16.33 7.86 -8.43
CA PRO A 204 -17.35 6.80 -8.37
C PRO A 204 -18.05 6.49 -9.71
N ASP A 205 -17.75 7.18 -10.80
CA ASP A 205 -18.44 6.99 -12.09
C ASP A 205 -18.35 5.56 -12.63
N SER A 206 -17.20 4.91 -12.42
CA SER A 206 -16.97 3.50 -12.77
C SER A 206 -17.83 2.50 -11.98
N ALA A 207 -18.51 2.95 -10.92
CA ALA A 207 -19.45 2.17 -10.12
C ALA A 207 -20.92 2.52 -10.36
N SER A 208 -21.23 3.47 -11.25
CA SER A 208 -22.58 4.02 -11.45
C SER A 208 -23.67 2.99 -11.79
N GLN A 209 -23.29 1.87 -12.41
CA GLN A 209 -24.22 0.79 -12.80
C GLN A 209 -24.22 -0.40 -11.84
N ILE A 210 -23.52 -0.30 -10.71
CA ILE A 210 -23.37 -1.39 -9.76
C ILE A 210 -24.37 -1.22 -8.62
N GLU A 211 -25.36 -2.12 -8.59
CA GLU A 211 -26.38 -2.20 -7.53
C GLU A 211 -26.05 -3.25 -6.45
N GLU A 212 -24.86 -3.85 -6.55
CA GLU A 212 -24.40 -4.93 -5.68
C GLU A 212 -24.27 -4.50 -4.21
N VAL A 213 -24.48 -5.46 -3.30
CA VAL A 213 -24.15 -5.31 -1.88
C VAL A 213 -22.84 -6.01 -1.56
N PHE A 214 -22.08 -5.50 -0.61
CA PHE A 214 -20.72 -5.97 -0.36
C PHE A 214 -20.57 -6.57 1.05
N CYS A 215 -19.82 -7.67 1.16
CA CYS A 215 -19.40 -8.22 2.46
C CYS A 215 -18.00 -7.76 2.85
N PHE A 216 -17.17 -7.41 1.87
CA PHE A 216 -15.82 -6.88 2.08
C PHE A 216 -15.45 -5.84 1.00
N ALA A 217 -14.80 -4.75 1.40
CA ALA A 217 -14.18 -3.83 0.45
C ALA A 217 -12.80 -3.38 0.94
N ASN A 218 -11.82 -3.33 0.05
CA ASN A 218 -10.53 -2.68 0.28
C ASN A 218 -10.48 -1.33 -0.43
N LEU A 219 -10.24 -0.24 0.29
CA LEU A 219 -10.02 1.09 -0.27
C LEU A 219 -8.53 1.42 -0.18
N ASP A 220 -7.88 1.52 -1.33
CA ASP A 220 -6.44 1.71 -1.50
C ASP A 220 -6.16 2.64 -2.69
N ALA A 221 -6.84 3.79 -2.69
CA ALA A 221 -6.75 4.79 -3.75
C ALA A 221 -5.79 5.95 -3.44
N ASP A 222 -5.10 5.87 -2.28
CA ASP A 222 -4.07 6.78 -1.77
C ASP A 222 -4.46 8.27 -1.58
N LEU A 223 -5.54 8.75 -2.19
CA LEU A 223 -5.92 10.16 -2.21
C LEU A 223 -7.24 10.41 -1.47
N TYR A 224 -7.43 11.63 -0.97
CA TYR A 224 -8.60 12.05 -0.21
C TYR A 224 -9.90 11.82 -0.98
N ALA A 225 -10.00 12.37 -2.20
CA ALA A 225 -11.25 12.37 -2.98
C ALA A 225 -11.77 10.96 -3.31
N PRO A 226 -10.96 10.05 -3.90
CA PRO A 226 -11.43 8.69 -4.17
C PRO A 226 -11.67 7.88 -2.89
N THR A 227 -10.93 8.13 -1.81
CA THR A 227 -11.21 7.49 -0.51
C THR A 227 -12.57 7.92 0.04
N GLN A 228 -12.87 9.23 0.03
CA GLN A 228 -14.14 9.77 0.49
C GLN A 228 -15.30 9.23 -0.36
N ALA A 229 -15.16 9.25 -1.68
CA ALA A 229 -16.15 8.68 -2.59
C ALA A 229 -16.35 7.16 -2.36
N GLY A 230 -15.26 6.43 -2.10
CA GLY A 230 -15.30 5.01 -1.74
C GLY A 230 -16.13 4.77 -0.48
N LEU A 231 -15.88 5.52 0.59
CA LEU A 231 -16.66 5.41 1.83
C LEU A 231 -18.15 5.73 1.61
N GLU A 232 -18.45 6.77 0.84
CA GLU A 232 -19.82 7.16 0.47
C GLU A 232 -20.54 6.11 -0.37
N PHE A 233 -19.82 5.40 -1.24
CA PHE A 233 -20.40 4.34 -2.07
C PHE A 233 -20.56 3.02 -1.31
N PHE A 234 -19.48 2.53 -0.70
CA PHE A 234 -19.41 1.18 -0.14
C PHE A 234 -20.11 1.07 1.20
N TYR A 235 -19.90 1.99 2.15
CA TYR A 235 -20.47 1.87 3.49
C TYR A 235 -22.00 1.67 3.49
N PRO A 236 -22.83 2.46 2.78
CA PRO A 236 -24.27 2.21 2.74
C PRO A 236 -24.65 0.89 2.05
N ARG A 237 -23.78 0.34 1.18
CA ARG A 237 -23.97 -0.93 0.45
C ARG A 237 -23.35 -2.16 1.12
N MET A 238 -22.62 -1.98 2.23
CA MET A 238 -22.15 -3.11 3.01
C MET A 238 -23.35 -3.85 3.64
N VAL A 239 -23.30 -5.18 3.63
CA VAL A 239 -24.18 -6.01 4.46
C VAL A 239 -23.89 -5.76 5.94
N LYS A 240 -24.84 -6.07 6.82
CA LYS A 240 -24.61 -6.01 8.27
C LYS A 240 -23.48 -6.97 8.66
N GLY A 241 -22.52 -6.51 9.44
CA GLY A 241 -21.30 -7.23 9.79
C GLY A 241 -20.16 -7.08 8.78
N GLY A 242 -20.44 -6.53 7.59
CA GLY A 242 -19.46 -6.35 6.53
C GLY A 242 -18.32 -5.40 6.92
N ILE A 243 -17.15 -5.60 6.32
CA ILE A 243 -15.91 -4.90 6.69
C ILE A 243 -15.34 -4.12 5.51
N ILE A 244 -14.93 -2.88 5.76
CA ILE A 244 -14.15 -2.06 4.84
C ILE A 244 -12.74 -1.89 5.42
N LEU A 245 -11.72 -2.29 4.67
CA LEU A 245 -10.34 -1.89 4.95
C LEU A 245 -10.04 -0.60 4.21
N VAL A 246 -9.36 0.32 4.89
CA VAL A 246 -8.85 1.56 4.27
C VAL A 246 -7.35 1.57 4.49
N HIS A 247 -6.59 1.43 3.40
CA HIS A 247 -5.14 1.49 3.39
C HIS A 247 -4.65 2.93 3.56
N ASP A 248 -3.35 3.13 3.82
CA ASP A 248 -2.68 4.43 3.93
C ASP A 248 -3.21 5.45 4.96
N TYR A 249 -4.15 5.07 5.83
CA TYR A 249 -4.60 5.90 6.94
C TYR A 249 -3.46 6.42 7.84
N PHE A 250 -2.41 5.62 8.07
CA PHE A 250 -1.22 6.03 8.84
C PHE A 250 -0.05 6.48 7.96
N SER A 251 -0.25 6.61 6.65
CA SER A 251 0.78 7.03 5.71
C SER A 251 1.13 8.51 5.92
N LYS A 252 2.43 8.81 5.90
CA LYS A 252 2.94 10.20 5.87
C LYS A 252 2.98 10.78 4.44
N ALA A 253 2.86 9.92 3.43
CA ALA A 253 2.92 10.31 2.03
C ALA A 253 1.55 10.72 1.50
N PHE A 254 0.49 10.18 2.10
CA PHE A 254 -0.89 10.19 1.63
C PHE A 254 -1.83 10.64 2.75
N HIS A 255 -1.60 11.87 3.24
CA HIS A 255 -2.33 12.41 4.39
C HIS A 255 -3.83 12.54 4.16
N GLY A 256 -4.26 12.77 2.91
CA GLY A 256 -5.65 12.95 2.55
C GLY A 256 -6.55 11.78 2.94
N VAL A 257 -6.02 10.54 2.96
CA VAL A 257 -6.77 9.34 3.34
C VAL A 257 -7.27 9.41 4.78
N ARG A 258 -6.39 9.84 5.70
CA ARG A 258 -6.73 9.97 7.13
C ARG A 258 -7.89 10.93 7.33
N ASP A 259 -7.84 12.07 6.64
CA ASP A 259 -8.84 13.12 6.78
C ASP A 259 -10.18 12.68 6.15
N ALA A 260 -10.16 12.03 4.99
CA ALA A 260 -11.36 11.44 4.39
C ALA A 260 -12.06 10.44 5.33
N VAL A 261 -11.30 9.52 5.94
CA VAL A 261 -11.83 8.55 6.91
C VAL A 261 -12.40 9.25 8.14
N LYS A 262 -11.66 10.21 8.71
CA LYS A 262 -12.10 10.95 9.90
C LYS A 262 -13.37 11.73 9.63
N GLU A 263 -13.42 12.52 8.56
CA GLU A 263 -14.59 13.33 8.20
C GLU A 263 -15.83 12.46 8.00
N TYR A 264 -15.71 11.38 7.23
CA TYR A 264 -16.84 10.47 6.97
C TYR A 264 -17.30 9.79 8.26
N CYS A 265 -16.37 9.19 9.01
CA CYS A 265 -16.72 8.43 10.21
C CYS A 265 -17.24 9.33 11.34
N ASP A 266 -16.68 10.52 11.52
CA ASP A 266 -17.15 11.49 12.52
C ASP A 266 -18.56 11.99 12.17
N LYS A 267 -18.82 12.27 10.88
CA LYS A 267 -20.17 12.68 10.40
C LYS A 267 -21.24 11.64 10.69
N TYR A 268 -20.95 10.36 10.49
CA TYR A 268 -21.91 9.26 10.64
C TYR A 268 -21.77 8.49 11.97
N GLN A 269 -20.91 8.96 12.89
CA GLN A 269 -20.62 8.33 14.19
C GLN A 269 -20.13 6.87 14.07
N ILE A 270 -19.37 6.57 13.03
CA ILE A 270 -18.81 5.25 12.73
C ILE A 270 -17.47 5.09 13.46
N LYS A 271 -17.20 3.88 13.98
CA LYS A 271 -15.94 3.54 14.62
C LYS A 271 -15.07 2.69 13.70
N TYR A 272 -13.77 2.80 13.86
CA TYR A 272 -12.76 2.06 13.13
C TYR A 272 -11.57 1.73 14.02
N LEU A 273 -10.81 0.69 13.65
CA LEU A 273 -9.69 0.17 14.43
C LEU A 273 -8.48 -0.09 13.52
N PRO A 274 -7.23 0.12 13.99
CA PRO A 274 -6.04 -0.29 13.25
C PRO A 274 -5.98 -1.82 13.09
N ILE A 275 -5.40 -2.30 11.99
CA ILE A 275 -5.34 -3.76 11.69
C ILE A 275 -3.96 -4.40 11.91
N GLY A 276 -2.97 -3.61 12.33
CA GLY A 276 -1.62 -4.13 12.65
C GLY A 276 -0.67 -4.25 11.45
N ASP A 277 -1.11 -3.93 10.23
CA ASP A 277 -0.23 -3.78 9.04
C ASP A 277 0.50 -2.44 9.00
N THR A 278 0.35 -1.63 10.05
CA THR A 278 0.97 -0.31 10.24
C THR A 278 0.50 0.82 9.33
N LEU A 279 -0.38 0.57 8.37
CA LEU A 279 -0.87 1.59 7.42
C LEU A 279 -2.39 1.74 7.47
N SER A 280 -3.11 0.69 7.86
CA SER A 280 -4.54 0.59 7.58
C SER A 280 -5.41 0.55 8.81
N VAL A 281 -6.67 0.93 8.59
CA VAL A 281 -7.78 0.78 9.54
C VAL A 281 -8.90 -0.06 8.94
N ALA A 282 -9.70 -0.67 9.79
CA ALA A 282 -10.91 -1.39 9.43
C ALA A 282 -12.14 -0.68 10.00
N ILE A 283 -13.18 -0.56 9.17
CA ILE A 283 -14.53 -0.14 9.54
C ILE A 283 -15.43 -1.37 9.48
N ARG A 284 -16.29 -1.58 10.47
CA ARG A 284 -17.32 -2.63 10.48
C ARG A 284 -18.70 -1.98 10.52
N LYS A 285 -19.62 -2.47 9.69
CA LYS A 285 -21.03 -2.01 9.65
C LYS A 285 -21.92 -2.88 10.53
#